data_AF-A0A930XSY7-F1
#
_entry.id   AF-A0A930XSY7-F1
#
_cell.length_a   1.000
_cell.length_b   1.000
_cell.length_c   1.000
_cell.angle_alpha   90.00
_cell.angle_beta   90.00
_cell.angle_gamma   90.00
#
_symmetry.space_group_name_H-M   'P 1'
#
loop_
_entity.id
_entity.type
_entity.pdbx_description
1 polymer ?
#
loop_
_entity_poly.entity_id
_entity_poly.type
_entity_poly.pdbx_seq_one_letter_code
_entity_poly.pdbx_strand_id
1 'polypeptide(L)'
;MRFHSSSVSASLNRLLDSRLGRHSYASVLAALLGTFIMTGEVARPVFSQQVAVTSTPSWLPASPQQSSLAPLEQEGNRIYLNGRTFVGGWSQRQQRIGLTDAALLEVLGAELLDSANPSVQPVQWYSDPTTQPLNLATWLTPTQRFLDITDLVSELNWQLAPNGTTLIITTPQSQVSGVRHSRQSWGDRIVVDLQQPASWQLQSGTGDLVLSVDAAADSAAVQAIATQLRSANSPVLGITTQGHQTTVRIRASSQTPDVWTLPNPDRLVVDLRSIAAPPRRIAWAPGMEWREDTVQLGSTQFPVVSLVVDPRLSEISLGPIWGNSSQMVGITPLVTATQEWGAIAAINAGFFNRNNFNPLGAIRQNGRWLSGPILNRGAIAWDDNGNVIMGRLALPQTATLSTGDRIAVLHLNSGYVQAGTSRYTPDWGPTYSPLIDNEVIVTVRGGQVVQQQPGGSAGSSAFPIPSDGYLLVVRSDSRVAASLSPGTAVQVDAAASPAAFDAYPHIVGAGPLLLQNRQVVLNAQAEGFSTAFIQERAVRSAIGVLSDGKLIMATMQNRIGGSGPSLTETAQIMQALGAIDALNLDGGSSTTLLLGNQVLNRPPSTVARVHNGIGVFLTPGN
;
A
#
# COMPACT_ATOMS: atom_id res chain seq x y z
N MET A 1 19.55 -33.03 42.86
CA MET A 1 20.12 -34.32 42.39
C MET A 1 20.34 -34.16 40.89
N ARG A 2 21.51 -33.82 40.31
CA ARG A 2 22.76 -34.61 40.15
C ARG A 2 22.45 -36.09 39.84
N PHE A 3 22.84 -36.73 38.73
CA PHE A 3 23.74 -36.39 37.61
C PHE A 3 23.72 -37.55 36.55
N HIS A 4 24.25 -37.29 35.34
CA HIS A 4 24.85 -38.21 34.30
C HIS A 4 23.94 -38.72 33.16
N SER A 5 24.14 -38.31 31.89
CA SER A 5 25.21 -38.65 30.90
C SER A 5 25.14 -40.13 30.46
N SER A 6 25.25 -40.56 29.20
CA SER A 6 25.80 -40.02 27.96
C SER A 6 25.53 -41.01 26.80
N SER A 7 25.25 -40.48 25.60
CA SER A 7 25.66 -40.89 24.23
C SER A 7 26.01 -42.36 23.89
N VAL A 8 25.55 -42.85 22.72
CA VAL A 8 26.35 -43.12 21.49
C VAL A 8 25.67 -44.12 20.51
N SER A 9 25.78 -43.79 19.21
CA SER A 9 25.85 -44.62 17.99
C SER A 9 24.59 -44.98 17.19
N ALA A 10 24.76 -44.73 15.89
CA ALA A 10 23.91 -45.01 14.74
C ALA A 10 24.23 -46.36 14.08
N SER A 11 23.27 -46.88 13.29
CA SER A 11 23.45 -47.74 12.09
C SER A 11 22.07 -48.21 11.61
N LEU A 12 21.49 -47.62 10.55
CA LEU A 12 21.50 -48.03 9.13
C LEU A 12 20.91 -49.42 8.77
N ASN A 13 19.73 -49.37 8.14
CA ASN A 13 19.23 -50.12 6.98
C ASN A 13 18.90 -51.64 7.00
N ARG A 14 17.74 -51.88 6.33
CA ARG A 14 17.34 -53.01 5.45
C ARG A 14 16.62 -54.21 6.08
N LEU A 15 15.33 -54.40 5.75
CA LEU A 15 14.87 -55.36 4.71
C LEU A 15 13.34 -55.45 4.61
N LEU A 16 12.89 -55.67 3.37
CA LEU A 16 11.52 -55.74 2.86
C LEU A 16 10.90 -57.14 2.98
N ASP A 17 9.57 -57.16 2.87
CA ASP A 17 8.70 -58.22 2.28
C ASP A 17 8.52 -59.53 3.07
N SER A 18 7.33 -60.16 3.16
CA SER A 18 6.07 -60.03 2.43
C SER A 18 4.99 -60.96 3.05
N ARG A 19 3.73 -60.82 2.57
CA ARG A 19 2.61 -61.81 2.56
C ARG A 19 1.86 -62.01 3.89
N LEU A 20 0.54 -62.17 3.99
CA LEU A 20 -0.70 -62.31 3.18
C LEU A 20 -1.84 -62.13 4.24
N GLY A 21 -3.10 -61.74 4.01
CA GLY A 21 -3.90 -61.44 2.85
C GLY A 21 -5.39 -61.32 3.26
N ARG A 22 -6.12 -60.48 2.51
CA ARG A 22 -7.53 -60.59 2.03
C ARG A 22 -8.72 -60.63 3.00
N HIS A 23 -9.63 -59.66 2.82
CA HIS A 23 -11.02 -59.90 2.39
C HIS A 23 -11.51 -58.81 1.41
N SER A 24 -12.31 -59.25 0.42
CA SER A 24 -12.77 -58.64 -0.85
C SER A 24 -14.02 -57.74 -0.65
N TYR A 25 -14.18 -56.57 -1.31
CA TYR A 25 -14.71 -56.22 -2.67
C TYR A 25 -16.15 -56.64 -3.03
N ALA A 26 -16.99 -55.64 -3.36
CA ALA A 26 -17.86 -55.50 -4.57
C ALA A 26 -18.61 -54.13 -4.52
N SER A 27 -18.36 -53.09 -5.35
CA SER A 27 -18.68 -52.78 -6.78
C SER A 27 -20.18 -52.49 -7.06
N VAL A 28 -20.60 -51.40 -7.76
CA VAL A 28 -20.70 -51.17 -9.24
C VAL A 28 -21.27 -49.73 -9.47
N LEU A 29 -20.70 -48.77 -10.27
CA LEU A 29 -20.70 -48.46 -11.75
C LEU A 29 -22.13 -48.36 -12.40
N ALA A 30 -22.50 -47.58 -13.42
CA ALA A 30 -21.87 -46.75 -14.47
C ALA A 30 -22.93 -45.80 -15.13
N ALA A 31 -22.46 -44.91 -16.02
CA ALA A 31 -23.21 -43.97 -16.85
C ALA A 31 -23.80 -44.58 -18.16
N LEU A 32 -24.72 -43.87 -18.85
CA LEU A 32 -24.78 -43.73 -20.33
C LEU A 32 -25.87 -42.76 -20.85
N LEU A 33 -25.64 -42.29 -22.08
CA LEU A 33 -26.26 -41.20 -22.87
C LEU A 33 -27.74 -41.35 -23.27
N GLY A 34 -28.36 -40.21 -23.66
CA GLY A 34 -29.50 -40.15 -24.59
C GLY A 34 -29.76 -38.75 -25.17
N THR A 35 -29.72 -38.63 -26.50
CA THR A 35 -30.07 -37.44 -27.30
C THR A 35 -31.51 -37.57 -27.82
N PHE A 36 -32.35 -36.52 -27.73
CA PHE A 36 -33.53 -36.34 -28.61
C PHE A 36 -33.94 -34.86 -28.69
N ILE A 37 -34.62 -34.53 -29.79
CA ILE A 37 -34.78 -33.22 -30.43
C ILE A 37 -36.18 -32.57 -30.17
N MET A 38 -36.18 -31.23 -30.07
CA MET A 38 -37.24 -30.23 -30.39
C MET A 38 -38.51 -30.00 -29.53
N THR A 39 -38.80 -28.69 -29.45
CA THR A 39 -40.05 -27.95 -29.17
C THR A 39 -40.40 -27.62 -27.72
N GLY A 40 -40.67 -26.32 -27.48
CA GLY A 40 -41.35 -25.83 -26.29
C GLY A 40 -40.73 -24.57 -25.70
N GLU A 41 -41.08 -23.40 -26.26
CA GLU A 41 -41.02 -22.13 -25.53
C GLU A 41 -41.78 -22.27 -24.21
N VAL A 42 -41.12 -21.99 -23.08
CA VAL A 42 -41.80 -21.57 -21.86
C VAL A 42 -40.95 -20.48 -21.19
N ALA A 43 -41.56 -19.31 -21.08
CA ALA A 43 -41.03 -18.10 -20.50
C ALA A 43 -40.43 -18.32 -19.10
N ARG A 44 -39.23 -17.79 -18.87
CA ARG A 44 -38.69 -17.54 -17.53
C ARG A 44 -38.71 -16.03 -17.28
N PRO A 45 -39.21 -15.56 -16.11
CA PRO A 45 -39.19 -14.15 -15.79
C PRO A 45 -37.74 -13.70 -15.59
N VAL A 46 -37.33 -12.70 -16.36
CA VAL A 46 -36.09 -11.94 -16.15
C VAL A 46 -36.36 -11.02 -14.95
N PHE A 47 -35.82 -11.35 -13.78
CA PHE A 47 -35.64 -10.37 -12.71
C PHE A 47 -34.48 -9.46 -13.12
N SER A 48 -34.81 -8.35 -13.78
CA SER A 48 -33.91 -7.21 -13.90
C SER A 48 -33.87 -6.49 -12.55
N GLN A 49 -32.99 -6.92 -11.63
CA GLN A 49 -32.56 -6.01 -10.58
C GLN A 49 -31.59 -5.02 -11.21
N GLN A 50 -32.12 -3.86 -11.59
CA GLN A 50 -31.33 -2.64 -11.62
C GLN A 50 -30.68 -2.50 -10.24
N VAL A 51 -29.37 -2.73 -10.17
CA VAL A 51 -28.58 -2.30 -9.03
C VAL A 51 -28.67 -0.78 -9.06
N ALA A 52 -29.52 -0.23 -8.21
CA ALA A 52 -29.49 1.18 -7.89
C ALA A 52 -28.07 1.49 -7.40
N VAL A 53 -27.38 2.35 -8.14
CA VAL A 53 -26.14 2.98 -7.68
C VAL A 53 -26.47 3.63 -6.35
N THR A 54 -26.04 2.98 -5.27
CA THR A 54 -26.17 3.49 -3.91
C THR A 54 -25.54 4.87 -3.85
N SER A 55 -26.33 5.83 -3.38
CA SER A 55 -25.94 7.20 -3.09
C SER A 55 -24.55 7.28 -2.45
N THR A 56 -23.72 8.15 -2.99
CA THR A 56 -22.48 8.61 -2.34
C THR A 56 -22.76 9.03 -0.89
N PRO A 57 -21.92 8.64 0.08
CA PRO A 57 -22.09 9.08 1.46
C PRO A 57 -22.00 10.61 1.55
N SER A 58 -22.99 11.22 2.22
CA SER A 58 -23.24 12.67 2.29
C SER A 58 -22.26 13.45 3.18
N TRP A 59 -21.00 13.04 3.27
CA TRP A 59 -19.98 13.66 4.13
C TRP A 59 -18.62 13.82 3.45
N LEU A 60 -18.61 13.92 2.12
CA LEU A 60 -17.44 14.47 1.42
C LEU A 60 -17.30 15.95 1.81
N PRO A 61 -16.08 16.45 2.11
CA PRO A 61 -15.87 17.88 2.28
C PRO A 61 -16.43 18.59 1.03
N ALA A 62 -17.19 19.67 1.26
CA ALA A 62 -17.78 20.45 0.18
C ALA A 62 -16.69 20.81 -0.82
N SER A 63 -16.86 20.39 -2.08
CA SER A 63 -15.93 20.74 -3.15
C SER A 63 -15.82 22.27 -3.22
N PRO A 64 -14.64 22.88 -3.00
CA PRO A 64 -14.47 24.29 -3.27
C PRO A 64 -14.79 24.54 -4.76
N GLN A 65 -15.42 25.68 -5.04
CA GLN A 65 -15.95 26.04 -6.36
C GLN A 65 -14.94 25.74 -7.47
N GLN A 66 -15.37 24.92 -8.44
CA GLN A 66 -14.60 24.58 -9.64
C GLN A 66 -14.18 25.86 -10.39
N SER A 67 -12.88 26.16 -10.38
CA SER A 67 -12.24 27.00 -11.40
C SER A 67 -11.75 26.10 -12.53
N SER A 68 -11.91 26.60 -13.76
CA SER A 68 -11.98 25.79 -14.99
C SER A 68 -10.61 25.43 -15.58
N LEU A 69 -10.08 24.26 -15.20
CA LEU A 69 -9.28 23.47 -16.13
C LEU A 69 -10.19 22.96 -17.25
N ALA A 70 -9.69 22.90 -18.49
CA ALA A 70 -10.44 22.27 -19.58
C ALA A 70 -10.79 20.83 -19.15
N PRO A 71 -12.07 20.41 -19.27
CA PRO A 71 -12.48 19.07 -18.87
C PRO A 71 -11.73 18.03 -19.69
N LEU A 72 -11.54 16.84 -19.12
CA LEU A 72 -11.04 15.71 -19.89
C LEU A 72 -12.05 15.37 -20.99
N GLU A 73 -11.55 15.18 -22.21
CA GLU A 73 -12.35 14.76 -23.36
C GLU A 73 -12.65 13.26 -23.28
N GLN A 74 -11.63 12.47 -22.92
CA GLN A 74 -11.70 11.03 -22.75
C GLN A 74 -10.69 10.58 -21.69
N GLU A 75 -10.96 9.46 -21.03
CA GLU A 75 -10.02 8.80 -20.13
C GLU A 75 -10.25 7.29 -20.10
N GLY A 76 -9.23 6.57 -19.67
CA GLY A 76 -9.30 5.13 -19.53
C GLY A 76 -8.16 4.55 -18.70
N ASN A 77 -8.26 3.24 -18.45
CA ASN A 77 -7.35 2.51 -17.56
C ASN A 77 -6.66 1.32 -18.24
N ARG A 78 -6.71 1.27 -19.57
CA ARG A 78 -6.05 0.25 -20.38
C ARG A 78 -5.25 0.88 -21.50
N ILE A 79 -4.11 0.26 -21.79
CA ILE A 79 -3.27 0.59 -22.94
C ILE A 79 -3.07 -0.69 -23.75
N TYR A 80 -3.40 -0.64 -25.04
CA TYR A 80 -3.12 -1.72 -25.98
C TYR A 80 -1.91 -1.33 -26.82
N LEU A 81 -0.75 -1.91 -26.51
CA LEU A 81 0.53 -1.59 -27.16
C LEU A 81 1.00 -2.81 -27.96
N ASN A 82 1.13 -2.65 -29.28
CA ASN A 82 1.71 -3.64 -30.19
C ASN A 82 1.18 -5.08 -30.02
N GLY A 83 -0.14 -5.25 -29.86
CA GLY A 83 -0.76 -6.56 -29.71
C GLY A 83 -1.01 -7.02 -28.27
N ARG A 84 -0.57 -6.24 -27.27
CA ARG A 84 -0.62 -6.61 -25.85
C ARG A 84 -1.40 -5.57 -25.05
N THR A 85 -2.20 -6.03 -24.09
CA THR A 85 -2.98 -5.15 -23.22
C THR A 85 -2.31 -5.00 -21.87
N PHE A 86 -2.19 -3.76 -21.41
CA PHE A 86 -1.63 -3.38 -20.12
C PHE A 86 -2.70 -2.63 -19.31
N VAL A 87 -2.59 -2.73 -17.99
CA VAL A 87 -3.29 -1.82 -17.08
C VAL A 87 -2.46 -0.54 -17.01
N GLY A 88 -3.08 0.60 -17.27
CA GLY A 88 -2.38 1.89 -17.29
C GLY A 88 -3.35 3.03 -17.58
N GLY A 89 -3.23 4.12 -16.82
CA GLY A 89 -4.09 5.28 -17.00
C GLY A 89 -3.69 6.09 -18.23
N TRP A 90 -4.68 6.55 -18.97
CA TRP A 90 -4.50 7.53 -20.03
C TRP A 90 -5.66 8.54 -20.01
N SER A 91 -5.41 9.74 -20.50
CA SER A 91 -6.46 10.74 -20.71
C SER A 91 -6.18 11.61 -21.93
N GLN A 92 -7.24 12.22 -22.44
CA GLN A 92 -7.19 13.19 -23.52
C GLN A 92 -7.69 14.54 -23.01
N ARG A 93 -6.91 15.59 -23.26
CA ARG A 93 -7.26 16.99 -22.92
C ARG A 93 -6.79 17.91 -24.03
N GLN A 94 -7.69 18.73 -24.56
CA GLN A 94 -7.38 19.66 -25.66
C GLN A 94 -6.73 18.93 -26.85
N GLN A 95 -7.29 17.77 -27.23
CA GLN A 95 -6.75 16.87 -28.25
C GLN A 95 -5.37 16.25 -27.96
N ARG A 96 -4.75 16.55 -26.83
CA ARG A 96 -3.45 16.01 -26.41
C ARG A 96 -3.65 14.77 -25.54
N ILE A 97 -2.80 13.77 -25.71
CA ILE A 97 -2.90 12.47 -25.06
C ILE A 97 -1.80 12.34 -24.01
N GLY A 98 -2.20 11.99 -22.80
CA GLY A 98 -1.29 11.79 -21.68
C GLY A 98 -1.41 10.41 -21.10
N LEU A 99 -0.27 9.88 -20.64
CA LEU A 99 -0.17 8.64 -19.89
C LEU A 99 0.13 8.95 -18.44
N THR A 100 -0.38 8.14 -17.50
CA THR A 100 0.04 8.27 -16.10
C THR A 100 1.53 7.97 -15.94
N ASP A 101 2.17 8.50 -14.89
CA ASP A 101 3.57 8.16 -14.56
C ASP A 101 3.81 6.63 -14.64
N ALA A 102 2.89 5.83 -14.08
CA ALA A 102 2.91 4.37 -14.07
C ALA A 102 2.99 3.78 -15.47
N ALA A 103 2.18 4.32 -16.38
CA ALA A 103 2.05 3.80 -17.71
C ALA A 103 3.32 4.13 -18.51
N LEU A 104 3.90 5.31 -18.30
CA LEU A 104 5.18 5.66 -18.91
C LEU A 104 6.31 4.72 -18.43
N LEU A 105 6.37 4.45 -17.12
CA LEU A 105 7.36 3.57 -16.50
C LEU A 105 7.17 2.10 -16.89
N GLU A 106 5.97 1.55 -16.69
CA GLU A 106 5.71 0.09 -16.77
C GLU A 106 5.32 -0.38 -18.17
N VAL A 107 4.75 0.49 -19.02
CA VAL A 107 4.31 0.12 -20.37
C VAL A 107 5.34 0.53 -21.41
N LEU A 108 5.84 1.76 -21.36
CA LEU A 108 6.83 2.25 -22.34
C LEU A 108 8.29 1.99 -21.92
N GLY A 109 8.58 1.90 -20.62
CA GLY A 109 9.95 1.77 -20.12
C GLY A 109 10.73 3.09 -20.13
N ALA A 110 10.05 4.21 -19.88
CA ALA A 110 10.71 5.51 -19.71
C ALA A 110 11.12 5.72 -18.25
N GLU A 111 12.22 6.42 -18.02
CA GLU A 111 12.63 6.83 -16.68
C GLU A 111 12.19 8.27 -16.39
N LEU A 112 11.65 8.51 -15.19
CA LEU A 112 11.36 9.86 -14.71
C LEU A 112 12.60 10.44 -14.04
N LEU A 113 13.04 11.59 -14.53
CA LEU A 113 14.21 12.29 -14.01
C LEU A 113 13.81 13.33 -12.96
N ASP A 114 14.81 13.94 -12.32
CA ASP A 114 14.57 15.01 -11.35
C ASP A 114 13.79 16.17 -11.98
N SER A 115 12.82 16.69 -11.23
CA SER A 115 12.06 17.89 -11.61
C SER A 115 11.84 18.80 -10.41
N ALA A 116 11.98 20.10 -10.64
CA ALA A 116 11.62 21.15 -9.68
C ALA A 116 10.29 21.84 -10.04
N ASN A 117 9.71 21.53 -11.20
CA ASN A 117 8.47 22.13 -11.68
C ASN A 117 7.41 21.03 -11.92
N PRO A 118 6.29 21.00 -11.16
CA PRO A 118 5.30 19.94 -11.31
C PRO A 118 4.63 19.90 -12.69
N SER A 119 4.57 21.03 -13.42
CA SER A 119 3.95 21.16 -14.74
C SER A 119 4.79 20.57 -15.89
N VAL A 120 6.04 20.20 -15.63
CA VAL A 120 6.95 19.62 -16.63
C VAL A 120 7.74 18.47 -16.01
N GLN A 121 7.72 17.32 -16.66
CA GLN A 121 8.47 16.15 -16.24
C GLN A 121 9.56 15.84 -17.27
N PRO A 122 10.84 16.06 -16.94
CA PRO A 122 11.94 15.53 -17.72
C PRO A 122 11.95 14.00 -17.62
N VAL A 123 12.15 13.33 -18.76
CA VAL A 123 12.18 11.87 -18.86
C VAL A 123 13.37 11.42 -19.70
N GLN A 124 13.85 10.21 -19.43
CA GLN A 124 14.84 9.52 -20.26
C GLN A 124 14.18 8.34 -20.96
N TRP A 125 14.10 8.44 -22.29
CA TRP A 125 13.61 7.38 -23.17
C TRP A 125 14.27 7.54 -24.54
N TYR A 126 15.36 6.80 -24.76
CA TYR A 126 16.27 6.93 -25.90
C TYR A 126 16.66 8.39 -26.18
N SER A 127 16.90 9.14 -25.10
CA SER A 127 17.29 10.54 -25.10
C SER A 127 18.53 10.73 -24.22
N ASP A 128 19.36 11.72 -24.53
CA ASP A 128 20.46 12.12 -23.67
C ASP A 128 19.99 13.34 -22.87
N PRO A 129 19.67 13.19 -21.57
CA PRO A 129 19.12 14.29 -20.79
C PRO A 129 20.07 15.47 -20.62
N THR A 130 21.37 15.29 -20.89
CA THR A 130 22.37 16.37 -20.78
C THR A 130 22.43 17.26 -22.02
N THR A 131 22.09 16.71 -23.20
CA THR A 131 22.20 17.42 -24.48
C THR A 131 20.86 17.63 -25.17
N GLN A 132 19.90 16.73 -24.96
CA GLN A 132 18.57 16.74 -25.55
C GLN A 132 17.53 16.19 -24.55
N PRO A 133 17.17 16.98 -23.50
CA PRO A 133 16.19 16.55 -22.52
C PRO A 133 14.80 16.40 -23.15
N LEU A 134 14.17 15.26 -22.90
CA LEU A 134 12.77 15.03 -23.27
C LEU A 134 11.88 15.53 -22.13
N ASN A 135 11.23 16.67 -22.33
CA ASN A 135 10.40 17.32 -21.32
C ASN A 135 8.92 17.16 -21.66
N LEU A 136 8.19 16.43 -20.84
CA LEU A 136 6.76 16.20 -21.05
C LEU A 136 5.95 17.17 -20.19
N ALA A 137 5.01 17.90 -20.79
CA ALA A 137 4.05 18.69 -20.03
C ALA A 137 3.17 17.76 -19.18
N THR A 138 2.66 18.26 -18.06
CA THR A 138 1.82 17.45 -17.17
C THR A 138 0.46 18.09 -16.91
N TRP A 139 -0.51 17.25 -16.55
CA TRP A 139 -1.73 17.71 -15.91
C TRP A 139 -2.19 16.76 -14.82
N LEU A 140 -2.97 17.30 -13.90
CA LEU A 140 -3.47 16.59 -12.73
C LEU A 140 -4.98 16.39 -12.83
N THR A 141 -5.42 15.27 -12.28
CA THR A 141 -6.78 15.03 -11.80
C THR A 141 -6.72 14.85 -10.28
N PRO A 142 -7.87 14.77 -9.59
CA PRO A 142 -7.87 14.52 -8.14
C PRO A 142 -7.19 13.23 -7.70
N THR A 143 -6.95 12.27 -8.61
CA THR A 143 -6.42 10.94 -8.29
C THR A 143 -5.19 10.53 -9.10
N GLN A 144 -4.83 11.26 -10.16
CA GLN A 144 -3.75 10.88 -11.08
C GLN A 144 -3.01 12.08 -11.65
N ARG A 145 -1.77 11.85 -12.07
CA ARG A 145 -0.94 12.77 -12.87
C ARG A 145 -0.69 12.15 -14.23
N PHE A 146 -0.85 12.94 -15.28
CA PHE A 146 -0.65 12.55 -16.67
C PHE A 146 0.50 13.33 -17.28
N LEU A 147 1.30 12.65 -18.10
CA LEU A 147 2.42 13.20 -18.86
C LEU A 147 2.04 13.16 -20.33
N ASP A 148 2.13 14.31 -20.97
CA ASP A 148 1.77 14.50 -22.35
C ASP A 148 2.77 13.85 -23.31
N ILE A 149 2.33 12.85 -24.06
CA ILE A 149 3.18 12.13 -25.00
C ILE A 149 2.93 12.55 -26.46
N THR A 150 2.06 13.54 -26.70
CA THR A 150 1.57 13.86 -28.05
C THR A 150 2.70 14.19 -29.02
N ASP A 151 3.61 15.07 -28.61
CA ASP A 151 4.69 15.54 -29.48
C ASP A 151 5.76 14.45 -29.68
N LEU A 152 6.08 13.72 -28.61
CA LEU A 152 6.98 12.55 -28.65
C LEU A 152 6.50 11.51 -29.67
N VAL A 153 5.20 11.19 -29.63
CA VAL A 153 4.57 10.22 -30.52
C VAL A 153 4.62 10.70 -31.97
N SER A 154 4.39 11.99 -32.20
CA SER A 154 4.48 12.57 -33.55
C SER A 154 5.89 12.49 -34.12
N GLU A 155 6.92 12.79 -33.31
CA GLU A 155 8.32 12.71 -33.74
C GLU A 155 8.76 11.28 -34.09
N LEU A 156 8.21 10.29 -33.37
CA LEU A 156 8.56 8.88 -33.53
C LEU A 156 7.67 8.12 -34.53
N ASN A 157 6.72 8.81 -35.19
CA ASN A 157 5.75 8.20 -36.11
C ASN A 157 4.89 7.10 -35.47
N TRP A 158 4.49 7.29 -34.21
CA TRP A 158 3.57 6.38 -33.52
C TRP A 158 2.11 6.72 -33.89
N GLN A 159 1.24 5.72 -33.83
CA GLN A 159 -0.20 5.90 -34.01
C GLN A 159 -0.93 5.72 -32.69
N LEU A 160 -1.73 6.71 -32.31
CA LEU A 160 -2.59 6.69 -31.13
C LEU A 160 -4.06 6.67 -31.54
N ALA A 161 -4.84 5.78 -30.95
CA ALA A 161 -6.29 5.72 -31.14
C ALA A 161 -7.01 5.45 -29.81
N PRO A 162 -7.65 6.48 -29.22
CA PRO A 162 -8.61 6.31 -28.14
C PRO A 162 -9.75 5.36 -28.55
N ASN A 163 -10.06 4.35 -27.73
CA ASN A 163 -11.15 3.41 -27.94
C ASN A 163 -11.82 3.04 -26.61
N GLY A 164 -12.82 3.82 -26.20
CA GLY A 164 -13.51 3.64 -24.92
C GLY A 164 -12.54 3.83 -23.75
N THR A 165 -12.37 2.81 -22.92
CA THR A 165 -11.41 2.84 -21.79
C THR A 165 -9.99 2.45 -22.17
N THR A 166 -9.74 2.13 -23.45
CA THR A 166 -8.45 1.62 -23.93
C THR A 166 -7.81 2.61 -24.91
N LEU A 167 -6.55 2.98 -24.68
CA LEU A 167 -5.74 3.68 -25.67
C LEU A 167 -4.97 2.66 -26.50
N ILE A 168 -5.20 2.64 -27.81
CA ILE A 168 -4.43 1.82 -28.74
C ILE A 168 -3.18 2.61 -29.15
N ILE A 169 -2.01 2.01 -28.93
CA ILE A 169 -0.70 2.54 -29.32
C ILE A 169 -0.04 1.54 -30.28
N THR A 170 0.30 2.01 -31.48
CA THR A 170 1.07 1.23 -32.46
C THR A 170 2.38 1.96 -32.72
N THR A 171 3.50 1.28 -32.50
CA THR A 171 4.84 1.83 -32.74
C THR A 171 5.44 1.23 -34.02
N PRO A 172 6.38 1.94 -34.69
CA PRO A 172 7.21 1.32 -35.73
C PRO A 172 7.92 0.07 -35.21
N GLN A 173 8.18 -0.87 -36.11
CA GLN A 173 8.88 -2.12 -35.77
C GLN A 173 10.38 -1.83 -35.60
N SER A 174 10.90 -2.06 -34.39
CA SER A 174 12.33 -2.03 -34.11
C SER A 174 12.96 -3.43 -34.29
N GLN A 175 14.30 -3.47 -34.37
CA GLN A 175 15.08 -4.70 -34.40
C GLN A 175 16.21 -4.69 -33.38
N VAL A 176 16.39 -5.83 -32.69
CA VAL A 176 17.58 -6.10 -31.88
C VAL A 176 18.72 -6.48 -32.80
N SER A 177 19.76 -5.63 -32.82
CA SER A 177 20.98 -5.85 -33.60
C SER A 177 22.08 -6.57 -32.81
N GLY A 178 22.01 -6.56 -31.48
CA GLY A 178 22.98 -7.21 -30.62
C GLY A 178 22.56 -7.27 -29.16
N VAL A 179 23.11 -8.23 -28.41
CA VAL A 179 23.10 -8.21 -26.94
C VAL A 179 24.50 -8.47 -26.44
N ARG A 180 25.03 -7.54 -25.65
CA ARG A 180 26.41 -7.56 -25.16
C ARG A 180 26.44 -7.59 -23.65
N HIS A 181 27.48 -8.19 -23.10
CA HIS A 181 27.73 -8.26 -21.67
C HIS A 181 29.14 -7.75 -21.36
N SER A 182 29.29 -7.03 -20.26
CA SER A 182 30.58 -6.62 -19.73
C SER A 182 30.52 -6.58 -18.19
N ARG A 183 31.65 -6.88 -17.55
CA ARG A 183 31.81 -6.65 -16.11
C ARG A 183 32.16 -5.19 -15.84
N GLN A 184 31.56 -4.64 -14.80
CA GLN A 184 31.76 -3.30 -14.29
C GLN A 184 32.30 -3.37 -12.86
N SER A 185 32.77 -2.26 -12.32
CA SER A 185 33.27 -2.20 -10.93
C SER A 185 32.18 -2.50 -9.89
N TRP A 186 30.92 -2.28 -10.24
CA TRP A 186 29.75 -2.43 -9.37
C TRP A 186 28.90 -3.68 -9.67
N GLY A 187 29.23 -4.48 -10.69
CA GLY A 187 28.46 -5.65 -11.10
C GLY A 187 28.53 -5.97 -12.60
N ASP A 188 27.42 -6.41 -13.18
CA ASP A 188 27.32 -6.78 -14.59
C ASP A 188 26.49 -5.76 -15.38
N ARG A 189 26.94 -5.41 -16.59
CA ARG A 189 26.18 -4.60 -17.55
C ARG A 189 25.80 -5.43 -18.75
N ILE A 190 24.52 -5.44 -19.09
CA ILE A 190 23.96 -6.01 -20.31
C ILE A 190 23.46 -4.85 -21.16
N VAL A 191 23.78 -4.87 -22.46
CA VAL A 191 23.37 -3.85 -23.42
C VAL A 191 22.65 -4.53 -24.57
N VAL A 192 21.41 -4.12 -24.84
CA VAL A 192 20.64 -4.52 -26.02
C VAL A 192 20.74 -3.39 -27.03
N ASP A 193 21.36 -3.67 -28.17
CA ASP A 193 21.54 -2.72 -29.26
C ASP A 193 20.31 -2.75 -30.18
N LEU A 194 19.71 -1.60 -30.45
CA LEU A 194 18.48 -1.47 -31.22
C LEU A 194 18.70 -0.62 -32.47
N GLN A 195 17.94 -0.93 -33.53
CA GLN A 195 17.93 -0.11 -34.75
C GLN A 195 17.07 1.15 -34.60
N GLN A 196 16.06 1.10 -33.72
CA GLN A 196 15.15 2.21 -33.40
C GLN A 196 14.69 2.09 -31.93
N PRO A 197 14.17 3.16 -31.32
CA PRO A 197 13.62 3.10 -29.97
C PRO A 197 12.50 2.06 -29.87
N ALA A 198 12.47 1.31 -28.77
CA ALA A 198 11.48 0.26 -28.52
C ALA A 198 11.00 0.29 -27.06
N SER A 199 9.71 0.07 -26.86
CA SER A 199 9.15 -0.20 -25.54
C SER A 199 9.72 -1.49 -24.96
N TRP A 200 9.85 -1.52 -23.64
CA TRP A 200 10.37 -2.68 -22.93
C TRP A 200 9.70 -2.85 -21.57
N GLN A 201 9.74 -4.07 -21.05
CA GLN A 201 9.25 -4.41 -19.72
C GLN A 201 10.25 -5.31 -19.02
N LEU A 202 10.45 -5.09 -17.72
CA LEU A 202 11.26 -5.97 -16.88
C LEU A 202 10.36 -6.67 -15.86
N GLN A 203 10.30 -7.99 -15.94
CA GLN A 203 9.65 -8.80 -14.92
C GLN A 203 10.69 -9.31 -13.92
N SER A 204 10.53 -8.91 -12.65
CA SER A 204 11.33 -9.38 -11.51
C SER A 204 10.45 -10.17 -10.54
N GLY A 205 10.84 -11.40 -10.19
CA GLY A 205 10.11 -12.27 -9.26
C GLY A 205 11.05 -13.17 -8.45
N THR A 206 10.56 -14.30 -7.92
CA THR A 206 11.39 -15.29 -7.18
C THR A 206 12.31 -16.11 -8.09
N GLY A 207 12.32 -15.84 -9.40
CA GLY A 207 13.12 -16.52 -10.41
C GLY A 207 13.97 -15.53 -11.20
N ASP A 208 14.41 -15.97 -12.38
CA ASP A 208 15.20 -15.15 -13.30
C ASP A 208 14.49 -13.86 -13.70
N LEU A 209 15.27 -12.81 -13.97
CA LEU A 209 14.75 -11.58 -14.55
C LEU A 209 14.43 -11.83 -16.02
N VAL A 210 13.30 -11.29 -16.48
CA VAL A 210 12.87 -11.41 -17.87
C VAL A 210 12.69 -10.01 -18.43
N LEU A 211 13.61 -9.62 -19.32
CA LEU A 211 13.53 -8.38 -20.07
C LEU A 211 12.84 -8.65 -21.41
N SER A 212 11.66 -8.08 -21.62
CA SER A 212 10.93 -8.13 -22.88
C SER A 212 11.09 -6.80 -23.60
N VAL A 213 11.49 -6.84 -24.88
CA VAL A 213 11.70 -5.66 -25.72
C VAL A 213 10.85 -5.80 -26.98
N ASP A 214 10.07 -4.78 -27.33
CA ASP A 214 9.24 -4.75 -28.56
C ASP A 214 10.09 -4.45 -29.80
N ALA A 215 11.10 -5.29 -30.00
CA ALA A 215 11.96 -5.32 -31.15
C ALA A 215 12.13 -6.78 -31.60
N ALA A 216 11.97 -7.04 -32.89
CA ALA A 216 12.24 -8.36 -33.46
C ALA A 216 13.75 -8.63 -33.52
N ALA A 217 14.15 -9.89 -33.47
CA ALA A 217 15.53 -10.28 -33.77
C ALA A 217 15.53 -11.35 -34.86
N ASP A 218 16.56 -11.34 -35.71
CA ASP A 218 16.82 -12.44 -36.64
C ASP A 218 17.23 -13.71 -35.88
N SER A 219 16.65 -14.85 -36.24
CA SER A 219 16.88 -16.11 -35.52
C SER A 219 18.35 -16.58 -35.55
N ALA A 220 19.07 -16.33 -36.65
CA ALA A 220 20.49 -16.65 -36.73
C ALA A 220 21.32 -15.69 -35.87
N ALA A 221 20.98 -14.40 -35.85
CA ALA A 221 21.58 -13.42 -34.95
C ALA A 221 21.36 -13.80 -33.47
N VAL A 222 20.15 -14.21 -33.08
CA VAL A 222 19.86 -14.68 -31.72
C VAL A 222 20.77 -15.86 -31.34
N GLN A 223 20.96 -16.82 -32.24
CA GLN A 223 21.80 -17.98 -31.97
C GLN A 223 23.29 -17.62 -31.86
N ALA A 224 23.77 -16.67 -32.67
CA ALA A 224 25.12 -16.13 -32.58
C ALA A 224 25.35 -15.40 -31.25
N ILE A 225 24.44 -14.50 -30.87
CA ILE A 225 24.47 -13.75 -29.61
C ILE A 225 24.45 -14.71 -28.41
N ALA A 226 23.55 -15.70 -28.42
CA ALA A 226 23.47 -16.69 -27.35
C ALA A 226 24.77 -17.49 -27.21
N THR A 227 25.45 -17.80 -28.31
CA THR A 227 26.75 -18.48 -28.28
C THR A 227 27.85 -17.59 -27.69
N GLN A 228 27.89 -16.31 -28.08
CA GLN A 228 28.82 -15.31 -27.53
C GLN A 228 28.62 -15.10 -26.02
N LEU A 229 27.38 -15.01 -25.53
CA LEU A 229 27.11 -14.76 -24.12
C LEU A 229 27.45 -15.96 -23.24
N ARG A 230 27.26 -17.19 -23.75
CA ARG A 230 27.68 -18.41 -23.05
C ARG A 230 29.20 -18.48 -22.89
N SER A 231 29.97 -18.13 -23.92
CA SER A 231 31.44 -18.14 -23.84
C SER A 231 31.99 -17.02 -22.93
N ALA A 232 31.24 -15.93 -22.75
CA ALA A 232 31.62 -14.81 -21.88
C ALA A 232 31.27 -14.99 -20.39
N ASN A 233 30.73 -16.15 -19.99
CA ASN A 233 30.20 -16.38 -18.62
C ASN A 233 29.19 -15.29 -18.18
N SER A 234 28.34 -14.87 -19.12
CA SER A 234 27.33 -13.84 -18.91
C SER A 234 26.24 -14.28 -17.91
N PRO A 235 25.61 -13.34 -17.18
CA PRO A 235 24.37 -13.61 -16.44
C PRO A 235 23.17 -13.89 -17.37
N VAL A 236 23.25 -13.60 -18.67
CA VAL A 236 22.17 -13.91 -19.62
C VAL A 236 22.08 -15.43 -19.83
N LEU A 237 20.92 -16.00 -19.50
CA LEU A 237 20.61 -17.43 -19.59
C LEU A 237 20.06 -17.84 -20.96
N GLY A 238 19.39 -16.91 -21.65
CA GLY A 238 18.82 -17.18 -22.96
C GLY A 238 18.22 -15.94 -23.59
N ILE A 239 18.13 -15.97 -24.93
CA ILE A 239 17.47 -14.95 -25.74
C ILE A 239 16.52 -15.68 -26.68
N THR A 240 15.28 -15.20 -26.76
CA THR A 240 14.24 -15.76 -27.64
C THR A 240 13.52 -14.63 -28.35
N THR A 241 13.20 -14.81 -29.63
CA THR A 241 12.43 -13.86 -30.44
C THR A 241 11.12 -14.52 -30.87
N GLN A 242 9.99 -13.83 -30.72
CA GLN A 242 8.68 -14.28 -31.15
C GLN A 242 7.88 -13.09 -31.69
N GLY A 243 7.54 -13.13 -32.98
CA GLY A 243 6.85 -12.02 -33.63
C GLY A 243 7.68 -10.73 -33.56
N HIS A 244 7.13 -9.69 -32.95
CA HIS A 244 7.79 -8.38 -32.81
C HIS A 244 8.50 -8.20 -31.47
N GLN A 245 8.63 -9.26 -30.67
CA GLN A 245 9.22 -9.17 -29.34
C GLN A 245 10.43 -10.09 -29.17
N THR A 246 11.48 -9.54 -28.57
CA THR A 246 12.64 -10.28 -28.10
C THR A 246 12.67 -10.30 -26.59
N THR A 247 12.92 -11.46 -26.00
CA THR A 247 13.03 -11.66 -24.56
C THR A 247 14.46 -12.06 -24.21
N VAL A 248 15.05 -11.38 -23.22
CA VAL A 248 16.36 -11.69 -22.64
C VAL A 248 16.13 -12.17 -21.21
N ARG A 249 16.40 -13.45 -20.97
CA ARG A 249 16.31 -14.06 -19.64
C ARG A 249 17.65 -13.93 -18.93
N ILE A 250 17.67 -13.28 -17.78
CA ILE A 250 18.86 -12.93 -17.01
C ILE A 250 18.80 -13.64 -15.67
N ARG A 251 19.90 -14.28 -15.27
CA ARG A 251 19.99 -15.05 -14.03
C ARG A 251 19.58 -14.20 -12.83
N ALA A 252 18.71 -14.74 -11.98
CA ALA A 252 18.37 -14.11 -10.72
C ALA A 252 19.64 -13.82 -9.89
N SER A 253 19.69 -12.66 -9.27
CA SER A 253 20.76 -12.28 -8.36
C SER A 253 20.20 -11.50 -7.17
N SER A 254 21.01 -11.34 -6.12
CA SER A 254 20.68 -10.43 -5.01
C SER A 254 20.89 -8.94 -5.38
N GLN A 255 21.36 -8.65 -6.60
CA GLN A 255 21.57 -7.30 -7.10
C GLN A 255 20.25 -6.74 -7.64
N THR A 256 20.05 -5.44 -7.45
CA THR A 256 18.88 -4.75 -8.00
C THR A 256 19.17 -4.37 -9.46
N PRO A 257 18.27 -4.72 -10.40
CA PRO A 257 18.41 -4.26 -11.78
C PRO A 257 18.10 -2.77 -11.87
N ASP A 258 18.96 -2.03 -12.54
CA ASP A 258 18.75 -0.65 -12.97
C ASP A 258 18.70 -0.62 -14.50
N VAL A 259 17.62 -0.12 -15.08
CA VAL A 259 17.35 -0.20 -16.52
C VAL A 259 17.05 1.17 -17.08
N TRP A 260 17.80 1.55 -18.11
CA TRP A 260 17.76 2.87 -18.71
C TRP A 260 18.16 2.82 -20.19
N THR A 261 17.98 3.92 -20.91
CA THR A 261 18.15 3.96 -22.38
C THR A 261 19.16 5.01 -22.83
N LEU A 262 19.81 4.77 -23.96
CA LEU A 262 20.76 5.69 -24.59
C LEU A 262 20.37 5.93 -26.04
N PRO A 263 20.52 7.16 -26.56
CA PRO A 263 20.46 7.43 -28.00
C PRO A 263 21.82 7.15 -28.69
N ASN A 264 21.80 7.22 -30.02
CA ASN A 264 22.99 7.38 -30.88
C ASN A 264 24.17 6.41 -30.59
N PRO A 265 24.03 5.10 -30.85
CA PRO A 265 22.82 4.40 -31.31
C PRO A 265 21.90 4.03 -30.15
N ASP A 266 20.64 3.73 -30.48
CA ASP A 266 19.62 3.33 -29.52
C ASP A 266 20.01 2.06 -28.79
N ARG A 267 20.09 2.16 -27.46
CA ARG A 267 20.49 1.05 -26.59
C ARG A 267 19.62 1.03 -25.36
N LEU A 268 19.24 -0.18 -24.97
CA LEU A 268 18.66 -0.48 -23.67
C LEU A 268 19.73 -1.11 -22.80
N VAL A 269 20.00 -0.50 -21.64
CA VAL A 269 21.07 -0.88 -20.73
C VAL A 269 20.44 -1.45 -19.47
N VAL A 270 20.90 -2.64 -19.05
CA VAL A 270 20.54 -3.27 -17.78
C VAL A 270 21.80 -3.43 -16.94
N ASP A 271 21.84 -2.74 -15.82
CA ASP A 271 22.90 -2.82 -14.84
C ASP A 271 22.43 -3.64 -13.63
N LEU A 272 23.15 -4.71 -13.32
CA LEU A 272 22.92 -5.48 -12.10
C LEU A 272 23.84 -4.92 -11.01
N ARG A 273 23.30 -4.07 -10.13
CA ARG A 273 24.08 -3.31 -9.15
C ARG A 273 23.91 -3.83 -7.73
N SER A 274 25.01 -3.86 -6.98
CA SER A 274 25.01 -4.07 -5.52
C SER A 274 24.99 -2.77 -4.71
N ILE A 275 24.93 -1.61 -5.37
CA ILE A 275 24.95 -0.29 -4.75
C ILE A 275 23.57 0.36 -4.79
N ALA A 276 23.39 1.41 -3.99
CA ALA A 276 22.21 2.25 -3.98
C ALA A 276 21.88 2.79 -5.38
N ALA A 277 20.59 2.82 -5.71
CA ALA A 277 20.11 3.65 -6.81
C ALA A 277 20.47 5.11 -6.54
N PRO A 278 20.75 5.92 -7.59
CA PRO A 278 20.97 7.35 -7.41
C PRO A 278 19.74 8.00 -6.77
N PRO A 279 19.92 9.09 -6.00
CA PRO A 279 18.80 9.81 -5.44
C PRO A 279 17.94 10.41 -6.55
N ARG A 280 16.63 10.51 -6.30
CA ARG A 280 15.65 11.11 -7.20
C ARG A 280 14.79 12.12 -6.44
N ARG A 281 14.43 13.23 -7.09
CA ARG A 281 13.57 14.32 -6.58
C ARG A 281 12.62 14.79 -7.67
N ILE A 282 11.34 14.47 -7.53
CA ILE A 282 10.31 14.88 -8.48
C ILE A 282 9.30 15.76 -7.75
N ALA A 283 9.28 17.05 -8.09
CA ALA A 283 8.14 17.92 -7.86
C ALA A 283 6.96 17.32 -8.66
N TRP A 284 6.08 16.61 -7.98
CA TRP A 284 5.08 15.75 -8.62
C TRP A 284 3.78 16.50 -8.86
N ALA A 285 3.34 17.26 -7.85
CA ALA A 285 2.24 18.22 -7.92
C ALA A 285 2.60 19.46 -7.08
N PRO A 286 1.91 20.60 -7.23
CA PRO A 286 2.09 21.73 -6.32
C PRO A 286 2.00 21.28 -4.85
N GLY A 287 3.04 21.58 -4.06
CA GLY A 287 3.14 21.16 -2.66
C GLY A 287 3.45 19.69 -2.41
N MET A 288 3.70 18.88 -3.44
CA MET A 288 3.99 17.45 -3.32
C MET A 288 5.30 17.09 -4.04
N GLU A 289 6.24 16.49 -3.31
CA GLU A 289 7.54 16.06 -3.86
C GLU A 289 7.80 14.58 -3.54
N TRP A 290 8.00 13.78 -4.57
CA TRP A 290 8.44 12.40 -4.45
C TRP A 290 9.97 12.35 -4.38
N ARG A 291 10.49 11.61 -3.40
CA ARG A 291 11.92 11.39 -3.18
C ARG A 291 12.27 9.91 -3.16
N GLU A 292 13.37 9.58 -3.80
CA GLU A 292 14.13 8.36 -3.54
C GLU A 292 15.50 8.75 -3.00
N ASP A 293 15.89 8.13 -1.89
CA ASP A 293 17.10 8.44 -1.15
C ASP A 293 17.83 7.18 -0.72
N THR A 294 19.11 7.36 -0.41
CA THR A 294 19.87 6.40 0.40
C THR A 294 20.44 7.10 1.61
N VAL A 295 19.96 6.73 2.79
CA VAL A 295 20.42 7.30 4.05
C VAL A 295 21.55 6.44 4.62
N GLN A 296 22.69 7.07 4.85
CA GLN A 296 23.88 6.45 5.44
C GLN A 296 23.83 6.58 6.97
N LEU A 297 23.89 5.44 7.68
CA LEU A 297 24.10 5.37 9.12
C LEU A 297 25.36 4.54 9.41
N GLY A 298 26.44 5.20 9.82
CA GLY A 298 27.75 4.55 9.99
C GLY A 298 28.23 3.95 8.66
N SER A 299 28.43 2.63 8.60
CA SER A 299 28.77 1.90 7.36
C SER A 299 27.56 1.31 6.64
N THR A 300 26.35 1.48 7.16
CA THR A 300 25.12 0.91 6.59
C THR A 300 24.34 1.92 5.77
N GLN A 301 23.74 1.46 4.67
CA GLN A 301 22.97 2.26 3.73
C GLN A 301 21.54 1.75 3.65
N PHE A 302 20.56 2.64 3.83
CA PHE A 302 19.14 2.32 3.76
C PHE A 302 18.50 3.06 2.59
N PRO A 303 17.97 2.33 1.59
CA PRO A 303 17.08 2.91 0.61
C PRO A 303 15.80 3.42 1.27
N VAL A 304 15.42 4.65 0.96
CA VAL A 304 14.22 5.31 1.47
C VAL A 304 13.42 5.85 0.31
N VAL A 305 12.12 5.57 0.28
CA VAL A 305 11.18 6.21 -0.64
C VAL A 305 10.24 7.06 0.19
N SER A 306 10.10 8.34 -0.14
CA SER A 306 9.27 9.27 0.61
C SER A 306 8.46 10.22 -0.27
N LEU A 307 7.36 10.72 0.30
CA LEU A 307 6.53 11.76 -0.26
C LEU A 307 6.50 12.92 0.74
N VAL A 308 6.98 14.08 0.31
CA VAL A 308 6.89 15.33 1.07
C VAL A 308 5.66 16.10 0.62
N VAL A 309 4.85 16.55 1.57
CA VAL A 309 3.56 17.21 1.33
C VAL A 309 3.49 18.49 2.15
N ASP A 310 3.07 19.60 1.55
CA ASP A 310 2.75 20.83 2.27
C ASP A 310 1.26 20.86 2.64
N PRO A 311 0.88 20.53 3.89
CA PRO A 311 -0.52 20.41 4.28
C PRO A 311 -1.22 21.77 4.45
N ARG A 312 -0.51 22.89 4.24
CA ARG A 312 -1.04 24.25 4.41
C ARG A 312 -1.57 24.84 3.11
N LEU A 313 -1.33 24.18 1.97
CA LEU A 313 -1.91 24.58 0.70
C LEU A 313 -3.38 24.21 0.66
N SER A 314 -4.23 25.14 0.21
CA SER A 314 -5.69 24.96 0.14
C SER A 314 -6.14 23.81 -0.75
N GLU A 315 -5.30 23.42 -1.70
CA GLU A 315 -5.50 22.34 -2.66
C GLU A 315 -5.26 20.96 -2.04
N ILE A 316 -4.59 20.90 -0.88
CA ILE A 316 -4.16 19.67 -0.22
C ILE A 316 -4.94 19.50 1.08
N SER A 317 -5.55 18.32 1.27
CA SER A 317 -6.07 17.91 2.57
C SER A 317 -5.62 16.50 2.93
N LEU A 318 -5.66 16.16 4.21
CA LEU A 318 -5.27 14.85 4.73
C LEU A 318 -6.40 14.23 5.53
N GLY A 319 -6.55 12.91 5.44
CA GLY A 319 -7.58 12.17 6.18
C GLY A 319 -7.15 10.74 6.49
N PRO A 320 -7.57 10.17 7.63
CA PRO A 320 -7.51 8.72 7.81
C PRO A 320 -8.37 8.04 6.74
N ILE A 321 -7.86 6.96 6.14
CA ILE A 321 -8.59 6.16 5.15
C ILE A 321 -8.56 4.68 5.55
N TRP A 322 -9.61 3.95 5.22
CA TRP A 322 -9.73 2.49 5.43
C TRP A 322 -10.68 1.89 4.40
N GLY A 323 -10.68 0.56 4.25
CA GLY A 323 -11.61 -0.11 3.34
C GLY A 323 -13.00 -0.23 3.94
N ASN A 324 -14.05 -0.17 3.11
CA ASN A 324 -15.44 -0.25 3.55
C ASN A 324 -15.77 0.77 4.66
N SER A 325 -15.94 2.04 4.27
CA SER A 325 -16.17 3.18 5.18
C SER A 325 -17.41 3.08 6.08
N SER A 326 -18.25 2.05 5.91
CA SER A 326 -19.44 1.82 6.75
C SER A 326 -19.18 1.08 8.07
N GLN A 327 -17.99 0.51 8.26
CA GLN A 327 -17.62 -0.21 9.49
C GLN A 327 -16.11 -0.18 9.74
N MET A 328 -15.71 -0.54 10.96
CA MET A 328 -14.30 -0.59 11.36
C MET A 328 -13.71 -2.00 11.28
N VAL A 329 -14.50 -3.06 11.19
CA VAL A 329 -13.96 -4.42 11.07
C VAL A 329 -13.64 -4.70 9.61
N GLY A 330 -12.36 -4.82 9.27
CA GLY A 330 -11.95 -5.14 7.91
C GLY A 330 -10.49 -4.83 7.61
N ILE A 331 -9.97 -5.49 6.57
CA ILE A 331 -8.66 -5.17 5.98
C ILE A 331 -8.76 -5.23 4.46
N THR A 332 -8.10 -4.30 3.78
CA THR A 332 -8.06 -4.19 2.32
C THR A 332 -6.66 -3.81 1.86
N PRO A 333 -6.24 -4.07 0.61
CA PRO A 333 -5.03 -3.46 0.09
C PRO A 333 -5.13 -1.93 0.16
N LEU A 334 -4.04 -1.25 0.56
CA LEU A 334 -4.08 0.22 0.73
C LEU A 334 -4.50 0.94 -0.56
N VAL A 335 -4.16 0.40 -1.74
CA VAL A 335 -4.56 0.95 -3.04
C VAL A 335 -6.08 0.96 -3.22
N THR A 336 -6.76 -0.08 -2.74
CA THR A 336 -8.22 -0.17 -2.79
C THR A 336 -8.85 0.90 -1.89
N ALA A 337 -8.36 1.06 -0.65
CA ALA A 337 -8.84 2.14 0.22
C ALA A 337 -8.55 3.53 -0.38
N THR A 338 -7.38 3.75 -0.95
CA THR A 338 -6.99 5.02 -1.58
C THR A 338 -7.96 5.38 -2.72
N GLN A 339 -8.31 4.40 -3.56
CA GLN A 339 -9.27 4.56 -4.65
C GLN A 339 -10.70 4.77 -4.15
N GLU A 340 -11.17 3.99 -3.17
CA GLU A 340 -12.51 4.13 -2.57
C GLU A 340 -12.73 5.53 -2.00
N TRP A 341 -11.70 6.12 -1.39
CA TRP A 341 -11.75 7.46 -0.82
C TRP A 341 -11.47 8.57 -1.84
N GLY A 342 -10.92 8.25 -3.02
CA GLY A 342 -10.51 9.26 -4.01
C GLY A 342 -9.27 10.05 -3.60
N ALA A 343 -8.37 9.44 -2.81
CA ALA A 343 -7.09 10.04 -2.45
C ALA A 343 -6.08 9.92 -3.61
N ILE A 344 -5.17 10.88 -3.73
CA ILE A 344 -4.11 10.87 -4.75
C ILE A 344 -2.85 10.14 -4.29
N ALA A 345 -2.63 10.11 -2.97
CA ALA A 345 -1.50 9.44 -2.34
C ALA A 345 -1.91 8.88 -0.98
N ALA A 346 -1.19 7.89 -0.48
CA ALA A 346 -1.43 7.35 0.85
C ALA A 346 -0.21 6.62 1.42
N ILE A 347 -0.11 6.57 2.74
CA ILE A 347 0.80 5.67 3.46
C ILE A 347 0.00 4.80 4.43
N ASN A 348 0.39 3.53 4.59
CA ASN A 348 -0.22 2.67 5.63
C ASN A 348 0.06 3.24 7.02
N ALA A 349 -0.86 3.07 7.98
CA ALA A 349 -0.76 3.78 9.25
C ALA A 349 -0.87 2.90 10.50
N GLY A 350 -2.03 2.83 11.15
CA GLY A 350 -2.21 2.22 12.47
C GLY A 350 -2.14 0.69 12.48
N PHE A 351 -1.84 0.14 13.66
CA PHE A 351 -1.82 -1.31 13.90
C PHE A 351 -3.23 -1.91 13.91
N PHE A 352 -3.29 -3.20 13.61
CA PHE A 352 -4.52 -3.98 13.60
C PHE A 352 -4.24 -5.45 13.90
N ASN A 353 -5.28 -6.20 14.25
CA ASN A 353 -5.18 -7.64 14.43
C ASN A 353 -5.52 -8.34 13.10
N ARG A 354 -4.52 -9.00 12.49
CA ARG A 354 -4.67 -9.69 11.21
C ARG A 354 -5.59 -10.92 11.21
N ASN A 355 -5.97 -11.44 12.38
CA ASN A 355 -6.80 -12.64 12.50
C ASN A 355 -8.30 -12.30 12.58
N ASN A 356 -8.65 -11.20 13.25
CA ASN A 356 -10.04 -10.75 13.41
C ASN A 356 -10.33 -9.40 12.74
N PHE A 357 -9.33 -8.80 12.10
CA PHE A 357 -9.42 -7.58 11.29
C PHE A 357 -9.77 -6.31 12.07
N ASN A 358 -9.64 -6.32 13.39
CA ASN A 358 -10.01 -5.18 14.24
C ASN A 358 -8.88 -4.13 14.34
N PRO A 359 -9.21 -2.84 14.51
CA PRO A 359 -8.24 -1.78 14.75
C PRO A 359 -7.61 -1.91 16.15
N LEU A 360 -6.33 -1.53 16.27
CA LEU A 360 -5.56 -1.53 17.52
C LEU A 360 -4.88 -0.17 17.75
N GLY A 361 -5.66 0.91 17.75
CA GLY A 361 -5.16 2.25 18.02
C GLY A 361 -6.14 3.35 17.63
N ALA A 362 -5.77 4.59 17.94
CA ALA A 362 -6.59 5.76 17.70
C ALA A 362 -6.88 5.95 16.21
N ILE A 363 -8.15 6.18 15.88
CA ILE A 363 -8.60 6.72 14.59
C ILE A 363 -9.69 7.73 14.92
N ARG A 364 -9.40 9.01 14.66
CA ARG A 364 -10.36 10.11 14.76
C ARG A 364 -10.44 10.78 13.39
N GLN A 365 -11.65 11.07 12.92
CA GLN A 365 -11.88 11.77 11.67
C GLN A 365 -13.04 12.74 11.86
N ASN A 366 -12.88 13.99 11.40
CA ASN A 366 -13.92 15.03 11.54
C ASN A 366 -14.46 15.15 12.97
N GLY A 367 -13.58 15.03 13.96
CA GLY A 367 -13.93 15.12 15.38
C GLY A 367 -14.52 13.84 16.00
N ARG A 368 -14.89 12.84 15.19
CA ARG A 368 -15.50 11.57 15.62
C ARG A 368 -14.44 10.50 15.91
N TRP A 369 -14.58 9.80 17.03
CA TRP A 369 -13.69 8.70 17.41
C TRP A 369 -14.18 7.37 16.81
N LEU A 370 -13.54 6.95 15.73
CA LEU A 370 -13.81 5.68 15.06
C LEU A 370 -13.17 4.50 15.81
N SER A 371 -11.97 4.70 16.35
CA SER A 371 -11.30 3.77 17.27
C SER A 371 -10.49 4.54 18.32
N GLY A 372 -10.48 4.07 19.56
CA GLY A 372 -9.80 4.73 20.68
C GLY A 372 -8.31 4.38 20.77
N PRO A 373 -7.48 5.26 21.37
CA PRO A 373 -6.07 4.98 21.63
C PRO A 373 -5.90 3.82 22.61
N ILE A 374 -4.76 3.12 22.50
CA ILE A 374 -4.38 2.04 23.42
C ILE A 374 -2.95 2.28 23.91
N LEU A 375 -2.64 1.77 25.11
CA LEU A 375 -1.26 1.64 25.62
C LEU A 375 -0.45 2.94 25.67
N ASN A 376 -1.11 4.10 25.66
CA ASN A 376 -0.46 5.42 25.60
C ASN A 376 0.55 5.53 24.44
N ARG A 377 0.21 4.92 23.29
CA ARG A 377 1.07 4.89 22.10
C ARG A 377 1.18 6.25 21.42
N GLY A 378 2.25 6.42 20.65
CA GLY A 378 2.44 7.54 19.74
C GLY A 378 1.29 7.68 18.74
N ALA A 379 0.88 8.92 18.52
CA ALA A 379 -0.15 9.33 17.57
C ALA A 379 0.25 10.64 16.89
N ILE A 380 -0.27 10.83 15.67
CA ILE A 380 -0.24 12.10 14.93
C ILE A 380 -1.67 12.66 14.91
N ALA A 381 -1.81 13.96 15.08
CA ALA A 381 -3.07 14.68 14.96
C ALA A 381 -2.90 15.93 14.10
N TRP A 382 -3.92 16.25 13.30
CA TRP A 382 -3.89 17.40 12.40
C TRP A 382 -5.27 18.03 12.18
N ASP A 383 -5.25 19.28 11.71
CA ASP A 383 -6.43 20.03 11.28
C ASP A 383 -6.36 20.35 9.78
N ASP A 384 -7.42 20.93 9.24
CA ASP A 384 -7.53 21.25 7.82
C ASP A 384 -6.77 22.55 7.44
N ASN A 385 -6.09 23.20 8.40
CA ASN A 385 -5.21 24.35 8.16
C ASN A 385 -3.73 23.95 8.05
N GLY A 386 -3.43 22.65 8.15
CA GLY A 386 -2.08 22.11 8.10
C GLY A 386 -1.32 22.18 9.43
N ASN A 387 -1.99 22.46 10.56
CA ASN A 387 -1.37 22.34 11.87
C ASN A 387 -1.28 20.87 12.27
N VAL A 388 -0.13 20.46 12.81
CA VAL A 388 0.15 19.06 13.16
C VAL A 388 0.79 18.98 14.54
N ILE A 389 0.39 17.99 15.34
CA ILE A 389 1.10 17.58 16.56
C ILE A 389 1.36 16.08 16.56
N MET A 390 2.43 15.68 17.24
CA MET A 390 2.74 14.28 17.53
C MET A 390 3.03 14.09 19.02
N GLY A 391 2.58 12.98 19.58
CA GLY A 391 2.75 12.70 21.00
C GLY A 391 2.18 11.35 21.40
N ARG A 392 2.34 11.00 22.68
CA ARG A 392 1.72 9.80 23.26
C ARG A 392 0.30 10.15 23.69
N LEU A 393 -0.66 9.32 23.29
CA LEU A 393 -2.08 9.64 23.39
C LEU A 393 -2.82 8.59 24.23
N ALA A 394 -3.62 9.08 25.16
CA ALA A 394 -4.63 8.33 25.89
C ALA A 394 -6.00 9.01 25.76
N LEU A 395 -7.07 8.23 25.95
CA LEU A 395 -8.45 8.72 26.02
C LEU A 395 -9.12 8.16 27.29
N PRO A 396 -8.82 8.73 28.47
CA PRO A 396 -9.54 8.41 29.68
C PRO A 396 -11.05 8.61 29.48
N GLN A 397 -11.84 7.59 29.82
CA GLN A 397 -13.30 7.65 29.80
C GLN A 397 -13.85 7.18 31.15
N THR A 398 -14.82 7.93 31.68
CA THR A 398 -15.55 7.55 32.89
C THR A 398 -17.03 7.49 32.61
N ALA A 399 -17.66 6.35 32.89
CA ALA A 399 -19.11 6.23 32.95
C ALA A 399 -19.58 6.53 34.38
N THR A 400 -20.39 7.57 34.56
CA THR A 400 -21.05 7.91 35.81
C THR A 400 -22.48 7.38 35.78
N LEU A 401 -22.84 6.56 36.77
CA LEU A 401 -24.16 5.95 36.87
C LEU A 401 -25.11 6.81 37.73
N SER A 402 -26.42 6.65 37.53
CA SER A 402 -27.44 7.27 38.40
C SER A 402 -27.34 6.86 39.88
N THR A 403 -26.68 5.74 40.17
CA THR A 403 -26.37 5.28 41.54
C THR A 403 -25.24 6.10 42.20
N GLY A 404 -24.52 6.91 41.43
CA GLY A 404 -23.30 7.61 41.85
C GLY A 404 -22.01 6.83 41.59
N ASP A 405 -22.10 5.56 41.16
CA ASP A 405 -20.94 4.75 40.82
C ASP A 405 -20.19 5.33 39.61
N ARG A 406 -18.86 5.21 39.63
CA ARG A 406 -17.98 5.64 38.54
C ARG A 406 -17.20 4.45 38.01
N ILE A 407 -17.36 4.17 36.72
CA ILE A 407 -16.73 3.04 36.04
C ILE A 407 -15.73 3.58 35.02
N ALA A 408 -14.50 3.07 35.06
CA ALA A 408 -13.53 3.35 34.01
C ALA A 408 -13.90 2.59 32.73
N VAL A 409 -14.06 3.32 31.63
CA VAL A 409 -14.22 2.73 30.29
C VAL A 409 -12.84 2.73 29.63
N LEU A 410 -12.25 1.56 29.50
CA LEU A 410 -10.84 1.42 29.12
C LEU A 410 -10.61 1.63 27.63
N HIS A 411 -11.52 1.15 26.79
CA HIS A 411 -11.37 1.14 25.34
C HIS A 411 -12.65 1.60 24.65
N LEU A 412 -12.51 2.33 23.54
CA LEU A 412 -13.59 2.75 22.64
C LEU A 412 -13.36 2.09 21.28
N ASN A 413 -14.36 1.39 20.74
CA ASN A 413 -14.36 0.82 19.39
C ASN A 413 -13.01 0.15 19.02
N SER A 414 -12.51 -0.73 19.90
CA SER A 414 -11.16 -1.29 19.77
C SER A 414 -11.18 -2.81 19.73
N GLY A 415 -10.27 -3.38 18.95
CA GLY A 415 -9.93 -4.80 19.00
C GLY A 415 -9.00 -5.18 20.15
N TYR A 416 -8.50 -4.21 20.93
CA TYR A 416 -7.63 -4.46 22.06
C TYR A 416 -8.45 -4.89 23.27
N VAL A 417 -8.19 -6.10 23.75
CA VAL A 417 -8.98 -6.74 24.81
C VAL A 417 -8.20 -6.77 26.11
N GLN A 418 -8.84 -6.30 27.17
CA GLN A 418 -8.40 -6.41 28.57
C GLN A 418 -9.60 -6.64 29.48
N ALA A 419 -9.36 -7.13 30.69
CA ALA A 419 -10.36 -7.12 31.75
C ALA A 419 -10.80 -5.69 32.06
N GLY A 420 -12.09 -5.49 32.35
CA GLY A 420 -12.74 -4.19 32.54
C GLY A 420 -13.82 -3.91 31.51
N THR A 421 -14.14 -2.63 31.32
CA THR A 421 -15.26 -2.19 30.47
C THR A 421 -14.77 -1.53 29.19
N SER A 422 -15.34 -1.93 28.05
CA SER A 422 -15.16 -1.25 26.75
C SER A 422 -16.48 -0.70 26.23
N ARG A 423 -16.41 0.33 25.39
CA ARG A 423 -17.58 0.94 24.76
C ARG A 423 -17.52 0.76 23.25
N TYR A 424 -18.62 0.30 22.66
CA TYR A 424 -18.78 0.16 21.21
C TYR A 424 -19.97 1.00 20.75
N THR A 425 -19.70 1.95 19.87
CA THR A 425 -20.66 2.93 19.31
C THR A 425 -20.96 2.58 17.85
N PRO A 426 -21.96 3.20 17.19
CA PRO A 426 -22.26 2.95 15.78
C PRO A 426 -21.07 3.15 14.83
N ASP A 427 -20.07 3.93 15.23
CA ASP A 427 -18.82 4.10 14.48
C ASP A 427 -18.03 2.78 14.33
N TRP A 428 -18.21 1.79 15.22
CA TRP A 428 -17.63 0.45 15.05
C TRP A 428 -18.23 -0.31 13.87
N GLY A 429 -19.53 -0.13 13.65
CA GLY A 429 -20.34 -0.90 12.71
C GLY A 429 -21.75 -1.16 13.28
N PRO A 430 -22.63 -1.83 12.51
CA PRO A 430 -24.03 -2.07 12.91
C PRO A 430 -24.16 -3.09 14.05
N THR A 431 -23.18 -3.98 14.23
CA THR A 431 -23.19 -5.03 15.25
C THR A 431 -21.82 -5.19 15.91
N TYR A 432 -21.84 -5.76 17.12
CA TYR A 432 -20.67 -6.21 17.84
C TYR A 432 -20.72 -7.72 18.03
N SER A 433 -19.62 -8.40 17.76
CA SER A 433 -19.44 -9.81 18.13
C SER A 433 -18.42 -9.94 19.25
N PRO A 434 -18.68 -10.79 20.27
CA PRO A 434 -17.78 -10.94 21.41
C PRO A 434 -16.36 -11.26 20.97
N LEU A 435 -15.38 -10.54 21.51
CA LEU A 435 -13.97 -10.74 21.17
C LEU A 435 -13.32 -11.85 22.00
N ILE A 436 -13.89 -12.13 23.18
CA ILE A 436 -13.53 -13.28 24.04
C ILE A 436 -14.80 -13.95 24.56
N ASP A 437 -14.63 -15.12 25.18
CA ASP A 437 -15.74 -15.84 25.83
C ASP A 437 -16.24 -15.10 27.07
N ASN A 438 -17.52 -15.28 27.38
CA ASN A 438 -18.17 -14.87 28.63
C ASN A 438 -18.13 -13.37 28.91
N GLU A 439 -18.14 -12.54 27.85
CA GLU A 439 -18.40 -11.11 27.99
C GLU A 439 -19.84 -10.86 28.47
N VAL A 440 -20.07 -9.75 29.19
CA VAL A 440 -21.42 -9.26 29.48
C VAL A 440 -21.70 -8.06 28.59
N ILE A 441 -22.77 -8.15 27.79
CA ILE A 441 -23.17 -7.13 26.83
C ILE A 441 -24.29 -6.29 27.44
N VAL A 442 -24.06 -4.99 27.58
CA VAL A 442 -25.00 -4.02 28.14
C VAL A 442 -25.36 -3.01 27.05
N THR A 443 -26.63 -2.99 26.64
CA THR A 443 -27.16 -2.06 25.64
C THR A 443 -27.61 -0.78 26.32
N VAL A 444 -27.11 0.36 25.87
CA VAL A 444 -27.48 1.70 26.36
C VAL A 444 -28.17 2.47 25.22
N ARG A 445 -29.34 3.06 25.48
CA ARG A 445 -30.06 3.97 24.57
C ARG A 445 -30.52 5.20 25.33
N GLY A 446 -30.40 6.39 24.71
CA GLY A 446 -30.81 7.64 25.35
C GLY A 446 -30.18 7.88 26.74
N GLY A 447 -28.97 7.38 26.97
CA GLY A 447 -28.28 7.48 28.26
C GLY A 447 -28.82 6.55 29.36
N GLN A 448 -29.59 5.50 29.03
CA GLN A 448 -30.07 4.51 29.98
C GLN A 448 -29.79 3.08 29.52
N VAL A 449 -29.46 2.19 30.46
CA VAL A 449 -29.35 0.76 30.18
C VAL A 449 -30.73 0.21 29.85
N VAL A 450 -30.89 -0.38 28.67
CA VAL A 450 -32.15 -1.01 28.24
C VAL A 450 -32.10 -2.53 28.30
N GLN A 451 -30.90 -3.11 28.23
CA GLN A 451 -30.73 -4.57 28.22
C GLN A 451 -29.34 -4.94 28.74
N GLN A 452 -29.26 -6.07 29.44
CA GLN A 452 -28.02 -6.75 29.80
C GLN A 452 -28.17 -8.23 29.47
N GLN A 453 -27.16 -8.84 28.84
CA GLN A 453 -27.19 -10.24 28.45
C GLN A 453 -25.77 -10.85 28.33
N PRO A 454 -25.63 -12.17 28.49
CA PRO A 454 -24.36 -12.85 28.24
C PRO A 454 -23.99 -12.79 26.76
N GLY A 455 -22.72 -12.54 26.49
CA GLY A 455 -22.13 -12.54 25.14
C GLY A 455 -21.95 -13.95 24.56
N GLY A 456 -21.79 -14.96 25.42
CA GLY A 456 -21.51 -16.34 25.00
C GLY A 456 -20.05 -16.52 24.56
N SER A 457 -19.83 -17.39 23.58
CA SER A 457 -18.49 -17.67 23.05
C SER A 457 -18.03 -16.60 22.06
N ALA A 458 -16.72 -16.38 21.97
CA ALA A 458 -16.10 -15.46 21.04
C ALA A 458 -16.58 -15.69 19.60
N GLY A 459 -16.99 -14.62 18.90
CA GLY A 459 -17.46 -14.66 17.52
C GLY A 459 -18.77 -15.42 17.26
N SER A 460 -19.42 -15.99 18.28
CA SER A 460 -20.59 -16.87 18.09
C SER A 460 -21.92 -16.13 17.87
N SER A 461 -21.99 -14.87 18.28
CA SER A 461 -23.22 -14.06 18.26
C SER A 461 -22.93 -12.64 17.76
N ALA A 462 -23.96 -11.98 17.20
CA ALA A 462 -23.90 -10.59 16.79
C ALA A 462 -24.94 -9.78 17.57
N PHE A 463 -24.47 -8.75 18.28
CA PHE A 463 -25.26 -7.87 19.12
C PHE A 463 -25.46 -6.54 18.39
N PRO A 464 -26.71 -6.11 18.10
CA PRO A 464 -26.95 -4.82 17.46
C PRO A 464 -26.42 -3.65 18.30
N ILE A 465 -25.70 -2.74 17.65
CA ILE A 465 -25.32 -1.47 18.26
C ILE A 465 -26.43 -0.45 17.95
N PRO A 466 -27.13 0.11 18.95
CA PRO A 466 -28.19 1.08 18.69
C PRO A 466 -27.66 2.33 18.00
N SER A 467 -28.35 2.81 16.95
CA SER A 467 -27.99 4.05 16.24
C SER A 467 -28.08 5.30 17.13
N ASP A 468 -28.90 5.25 18.18
CA ASP A 468 -29.15 6.28 19.20
C ASP A 468 -28.47 5.96 20.55
N GLY A 469 -27.45 5.10 20.53
CA GLY A 469 -26.85 4.56 21.75
C GLY A 469 -25.51 3.90 21.54
N TYR A 470 -25.18 2.94 22.41
CA TYR A 470 -23.93 2.18 22.37
C TYR A 470 -24.05 0.90 23.20
N LEU A 471 -23.04 0.03 23.08
CA LEU A 471 -22.85 -1.12 23.97
C LEU A 471 -21.73 -0.81 24.98
N LEU A 472 -21.95 -1.16 26.24
CA LEU A 472 -20.88 -1.41 27.20
C LEU A 472 -20.62 -2.92 27.25
N VAL A 473 -19.38 -3.31 27.04
CA VAL A 473 -18.93 -4.69 27.07
C VAL A 473 -18.05 -4.86 28.30
N VAL A 474 -18.52 -5.64 29.27
CA VAL A 474 -17.85 -5.86 30.55
C VAL A 474 -17.14 -7.22 30.52
N ARG A 475 -15.86 -7.24 30.90
CA ARG A 475 -15.00 -8.42 30.87
C ARG A 475 -14.39 -8.66 32.23
N SER A 476 -14.62 -9.84 32.80
CA SER A 476 -14.03 -10.25 34.09
C SER A 476 -14.26 -9.26 35.26
N ASP A 477 -15.35 -8.50 35.23
CA ASP A 477 -15.74 -7.58 36.31
C ASP A 477 -17.24 -7.73 36.63
N SER A 478 -17.58 -8.72 37.45
CA SER A 478 -18.96 -9.00 37.84
C SER A 478 -19.59 -7.89 38.69
N ARG A 479 -18.79 -7.10 39.40
CA ARG A 479 -19.29 -5.96 40.20
C ARG A 479 -19.79 -4.86 39.30
N VAL A 480 -19.01 -4.50 38.27
CA VAL A 480 -19.43 -3.54 37.25
C VAL A 480 -20.66 -4.05 36.50
N ALA A 481 -20.68 -5.33 36.12
CA ALA A 481 -21.85 -5.91 35.47
C ALA A 481 -23.12 -5.78 36.35
N ALA A 482 -23.03 -6.07 37.65
CA ALA A 482 -24.17 -5.95 38.56
C ALA A 482 -24.70 -4.50 38.69
N SER A 483 -23.82 -3.49 38.60
CA SER A 483 -24.20 -2.07 38.64
C SER A 483 -24.91 -1.57 37.36
N LEU A 484 -24.85 -2.33 36.26
CA LEU A 484 -25.40 -1.96 34.95
C LEU A 484 -26.72 -2.70 34.66
N SER A 485 -27.66 -2.65 35.61
CA SER A 485 -29.00 -3.24 35.45
C SER A 485 -29.90 -2.36 34.58
N PRO A 486 -30.90 -2.92 33.86
CA PRO A 486 -31.87 -2.15 33.09
C PRO A 486 -32.52 -1.01 33.90
N GLY A 487 -32.66 0.16 33.28
CA GLY A 487 -33.15 1.40 33.91
C GLY A 487 -32.06 2.30 34.51
N THR A 488 -30.83 1.81 34.68
CA THR A 488 -29.71 2.62 35.19
C THR A 488 -29.32 3.70 34.18
N ALA A 489 -29.29 4.96 34.59
CA ALA A 489 -28.79 6.03 33.72
C ALA A 489 -27.26 6.02 33.69
N VAL A 490 -26.69 6.28 32.51
CA VAL A 490 -25.25 6.24 32.24
C VAL A 490 -24.86 7.51 31.46
N GLN A 491 -23.97 8.30 32.05
CA GLN A 491 -23.29 9.40 31.37
C GLN A 491 -21.82 9.05 31.17
N VAL A 492 -21.29 9.18 29.95
CA VAL A 492 -19.88 8.90 29.66
C VAL A 492 -19.17 10.21 29.32
N ASP A 493 -18.19 10.56 30.15
CA ASP A 493 -17.29 11.67 29.89
C ASP A 493 -15.96 11.14 29.34
N ALA A 494 -15.42 11.80 28.33
CA ALA A 494 -14.19 11.43 27.64
C ALA A 494 -13.38 12.70 27.32
N ALA A 495 -12.07 12.67 27.54
CA ALA A 495 -11.18 13.75 27.15
C ALA A 495 -9.82 13.18 26.73
N ALA A 496 -9.22 13.72 25.67
CA ALA A 496 -7.90 13.27 25.27
C ALA A 496 -6.85 13.71 26.29
N SER A 497 -5.81 12.88 26.45
CA SER A 497 -4.64 13.22 27.23
C SER A 497 -3.39 12.94 26.39
N PRO A 498 -2.56 13.96 26.11
CA PRO A 498 -2.70 15.38 26.48
C PRO A 498 -3.93 16.09 25.87
N ALA A 499 -4.48 17.07 26.59
CA ALA A 499 -5.69 17.80 26.19
C ALA A 499 -5.58 18.53 24.83
N ALA A 500 -4.35 18.86 24.40
CA ALA A 500 -4.12 19.48 23.09
C ALA A 500 -4.66 18.64 21.91
N PHE A 501 -4.71 17.32 22.05
CA PHE A 501 -5.26 16.43 21.01
C PHE A 501 -6.75 16.66 20.74
N ASP A 502 -7.53 17.16 21.71
CA ASP A 502 -8.97 17.39 21.52
C ASP A 502 -9.26 18.46 20.46
N ALA A 503 -8.32 19.40 20.26
CA ALA A 503 -8.43 20.47 19.26
C ALA A 503 -8.35 19.98 17.81
N TYR A 504 -7.86 18.75 17.56
CA TYR A 504 -7.57 18.26 16.22
C TYR A 504 -8.64 17.29 15.72
N PRO A 505 -9.33 17.59 14.60
CA PRO A 505 -10.42 16.76 14.09
C PRO A 505 -9.95 15.39 13.59
N HIS A 506 -8.68 15.26 13.19
CA HIS A 506 -8.13 14.03 12.66
C HIS A 506 -6.97 13.53 13.50
N ILE A 507 -6.98 12.24 13.83
CA ILE A 507 -5.95 11.57 14.64
C ILE A 507 -5.73 10.16 14.11
N VAL A 508 -4.47 9.76 14.00
CA VAL A 508 -4.10 8.35 13.79
C VAL A 508 -3.05 7.94 14.82
N GLY A 509 -3.35 6.87 15.56
CA GLY A 509 -2.45 6.22 16.50
C GLY A 509 -1.70 5.07 15.85
N ALA A 510 -0.39 4.99 16.12
CA ALA A 510 0.44 3.89 15.69
C ALA A 510 1.54 3.65 16.73
N GLY A 511 2.75 4.16 16.48
CA GLY A 511 3.85 4.14 17.42
C GLY A 511 4.94 3.11 17.10
N PRO A 512 6.07 3.16 17.83
CA PRO A 512 6.35 4.13 18.88
C PRO A 512 6.62 5.55 18.37
N LEU A 513 6.50 6.55 19.26
CA LEU A 513 6.98 7.91 18.96
C LEU A 513 8.51 7.86 18.80
N LEU A 514 9.02 8.39 17.69
CA LEU A 514 10.44 8.31 17.34
C LEU A 514 11.20 9.57 17.75
N LEU A 515 10.73 10.71 17.25
CA LEU A 515 11.37 12.02 17.44
C LEU A 515 10.36 13.00 18.04
N GLN A 516 10.88 13.86 18.91
CA GLN A 516 10.16 15.05 19.37
C GLN A 516 11.15 16.20 19.51
N ASN A 517 10.86 17.36 18.93
CA ASN A 517 11.75 18.53 18.94
C ASN A 517 13.20 18.20 18.49
N ARG A 518 13.34 17.44 17.40
CA ARG A 518 14.58 16.89 16.81
C ARG A 518 15.35 15.89 17.68
N GLN A 519 14.83 15.53 18.86
CA GLN A 519 15.47 14.56 19.76
C GLN A 519 14.84 13.18 19.62
N VAL A 520 15.66 12.14 19.69
CA VAL A 520 15.16 10.76 19.75
C VAL A 520 14.50 10.53 21.11
N VAL A 521 13.19 10.29 21.11
CA VAL A 521 12.36 10.04 22.31
C VAL A 521 11.78 8.62 22.33
N LEU A 522 12.34 7.73 21.50
CA LEU A 522 11.95 6.34 21.34
C LEU A 522 11.94 5.61 22.69
N ASN A 523 10.74 5.19 23.12
CA ASN A 523 10.56 4.33 24.29
C ASN A 523 9.45 3.31 24.03
N ALA A 524 9.74 2.34 23.17
CA ALA A 524 8.78 1.34 22.73
C ALA A 524 8.24 0.46 23.86
N GLN A 525 9.03 0.19 24.91
CA GLN A 525 8.58 -0.58 26.07
C GLN A 525 7.51 0.17 26.85
N ALA A 526 7.67 1.48 27.08
CA ALA A 526 6.67 2.30 27.76
C ALA A 526 5.36 2.44 26.95
N GLU A 527 5.43 2.29 25.62
CA GLU A 527 4.27 2.27 24.71
C GLU A 527 3.68 0.87 24.50
N GLY A 528 4.09 -0.10 25.34
CA GLY A 528 3.50 -1.44 25.40
C GLY A 528 3.85 -2.34 24.21
N PHE A 529 4.95 -2.08 23.49
CA PHE A 529 5.45 -2.98 22.47
C PHE A 529 6.22 -4.16 23.08
N SER A 530 6.08 -5.35 22.48
CA SER A 530 6.76 -6.56 22.96
C SER A 530 8.26 -6.53 22.70
N THR A 531 9.04 -7.26 23.50
CA THR A 531 10.49 -7.41 23.28
C THR A 531 10.82 -7.89 21.87
N ALA A 532 10.03 -8.81 21.32
CA ALA A 532 10.20 -9.32 19.96
C ALA A 532 10.05 -8.20 18.91
N PHE A 533 9.03 -7.34 19.03
CA PHE A 533 8.85 -6.19 18.13
C PHE A 533 9.98 -5.16 18.28
N ILE A 534 10.41 -4.90 19.52
CA ILE A 534 11.50 -3.94 19.81
C ILE A 534 12.82 -4.37 19.17
N GLN A 535 13.11 -5.67 19.17
CA GLN A 535 14.33 -6.24 18.60
C GLN A 535 14.24 -6.49 17.09
N GLU A 536 13.04 -6.38 16.50
CA GLU A 536 12.80 -6.69 15.10
C GLU A 536 13.52 -5.71 14.16
N ARG A 537 14.12 -6.28 13.11
CA ARG A 537 14.67 -5.55 11.96
C ARG A 537 13.77 -5.83 10.77
N ALA A 538 13.05 -4.80 10.31
CA ALA A 538 12.04 -4.95 9.28
C ALA A 538 12.00 -3.72 8.37
N VAL A 539 11.34 -3.84 7.22
CA VAL A 539 10.91 -2.68 6.44
C VAL A 539 9.93 -1.86 7.30
N ARG A 540 10.04 -0.53 7.28
CA ARG A 540 9.25 0.36 8.16
C ARG A 540 8.56 1.46 7.37
N SER A 541 7.41 1.88 7.87
CA SER A 541 6.74 3.13 7.48
C SER A 541 6.86 4.13 8.63
N ALA A 542 7.04 5.41 8.32
CA ALA A 542 7.06 6.49 9.28
C ALA A 542 6.48 7.77 8.68
N ILE A 543 6.00 8.66 9.54
CA ILE A 543 5.57 10.00 9.17
C ILE A 543 6.28 11.01 10.08
N GLY A 544 6.68 12.16 9.52
CA GLY A 544 7.35 13.21 10.26
C GLY A 544 6.93 14.60 9.82
N VAL A 545 7.20 15.59 10.66
CA VAL A 545 7.07 17.02 10.37
C VAL A 545 8.46 17.56 10.09
N LEU A 546 8.65 18.29 8.99
CA LEU A 546 9.88 18.98 8.64
C LEU A 546 9.90 20.38 9.24
N SER A 547 11.08 20.99 9.35
CA SER A 547 11.22 22.32 9.98
C SER A 547 10.54 23.46 9.25
N ASP A 548 10.17 23.26 7.99
CA ASP A 548 9.43 24.23 7.18
C ASP A 548 7.90 24.00 7.25
N GLY A 549 7.43 23.08 8.10
CA GLY A 549 6.01 22.76 8.30
C GLY A 549 5.45 21.72 7.34
N LYS A 550 6.24 21.19 6.40
CA LYS A 550 5.81 20.10 5.52
C LYS A 550 5.79 18.76 6.26
N LEU A 551 4.96 17.84 5.79
CA LEU A 551 4.98 16.45 6.22
C LEU A 551 5.90 15.62 5.31
N ILE A 552 6.59 14.64 5.89
CA ILE A 552 7.31 13.60 5.15
C ILE A 552 6.73 12.24 5.51
N MET A 553 6.17 11.54 4.51
CA MET A 553 5.73 10.15 4.61
C MET A 553 6.81 9.27 4.00
N ALA A 554 7.47 8.44 4.81
CA ALA A 554 8.65 7.70 4.40
C ALA A 554 8.49 6.20 4.60
N THR A 555 9.06 5.43 3.68
CA THR A 555 9.25 3.99 3.81
C THR A 555 10.73 3.66 3.75
N MET A 556 11.20 2.83 4.68
CA MET A 556 12.60 2.41 4.77
C MET A 556 12.71 0.94 4.43
N GLN A 557 13.46 0.64 3.38
CA GLN A 557 13.63 -0.72 2.88
C GLN A 557 14.74 -1.47 3.63
N ASN A 558 14.97 -2.71 3.21
CA ASN A 558 16.14 -3.48 3.63
C ASN A 558 17.42 -2.70 3.32
N ARG A 559 18.36 -2.71 4.28
CA ARG A 559 19.68 -2.11 4.04
C ARG A 559 20.37 -2.84 2.89
N ILE A 560 21.28 -2.17 2.19
CA ILE A 560 22.06 -2.81 1.13
C ILE A 560 22.84 -4.00 1.72
N GLY A 561 22.52 -5.20 1.23
CA GLY A 561 23.12 -6.46 1.70
C GLY A 561 22.60 -7.00 3.03
N GLY A 562 21.46 -6.53 3.57
CA GLY A 562 20.94 -7.05 4.84
C GLY A 562 19.47 -6.73 5.14
N SER A 563 19.06 -6.93 6.39
CA SER A 563 17.68 -6.67 6.84
C SER A 563 17.38 -5.17 7.02
N GLY A 564 16.09 -4.82 7.08
CA GLY A 564 15.62 -3.44 7.33
C GLY A 564 16.04 -2.85 8.68
N PRO A 565 15.70 -1.57 8.93
CA PRO A 565 16.10 -0.88 10.14
C PRO A 565 15.39 -1.43 11.39
N SER A 566 16.11 -1.34 12.51
CA SER A 566 15.56 -1.34 13.87
C SER A 566 14.83 -0.02 14.15
N LEU A 567 14.03 0.05 15.20
CA LEU A 567 13.33 1.28 15.58
C LEU A 567 14.28 2.48 15.82
N THR A 568 15.46 2.23 16.41
CA THR A 568 16.47 3.27 16.62
C THR A 568 17.06 3.77 15.32
N GLU A 569 17.39 2.87 14.38
CA GLU A 569 17.84 3.26 13.03
C GLU A 569 16.71 4.01 12.29
N THR A 570 15.43 3.63 12.45
CA THR A 570 14.30 4.37 11.87
C THR A 570 14.23 5.80 12.40
N ALA A 571 14.40 6.01 13.71
CA ALA A 571 14.44 7.35 14.30
C ALA A 571 15.61 8.18 13.73
N GLN A 572 16.80 7.58 13.60
CA GLN A 572 17.98 8.21 13.02
C GLN A 572 17.81 8.54 11.53
N ILE A 573 17.17 7.64 10.76
CA ILE A 573 16.84 7.89 9.34
C ILE A 573 15.89 9.08 9.23
N MET A 574 14.80 9.11 10.01
CA MET A 574 13.87 10.25 9.99
C MET A 574 14.54 11.56 10.39
N GLN A 575 15.46 11.51 11.36
CA GLN A 575 16.25 12.68 11.77
C GLN A 575 17.17 13.15 10.63
N ALA A 576 17.84 12.22 9.94
CA ALA A 576 18.70 12.52 8.79
C ALA A 576 17.93 13.08 7.58
N LEU A 577 16.65 12.69 7.42
CA LEU A 577 15.74 13.26 6.42
C LEU A 577 15.19 14.65 6.83
N GLY A 578 15.55 15.15 8.01
CA GLY A 578 15.22 16.50 8.48
C GLY A 578 13.94 16.59 9.32
N ALA A 579 13.35 15.47 9.74
CA ALA A 579 12.16 15.48 10.59
C ALA A 579 12.47 16.05 11.98
N ILE A 580 11.62 16.97 12.45
CA ILE A 580 11.67 17.54 13.80
C ILE A 580 10.82 16.73 14.78
N ASP A 581 9.69 16.21 14.32
CA ASP A 581 8.87 15.24 15.04
C ASP A 581 8.63 14.06 14.10
N ALA A 582 8.60 12.85 14.64
CA ALA A 582 8.38 11.65 13.82
C ALA A 582 7.71 10.53 14.61
N LEU A 583 6.85 9.80 13.93
CA LEU A 583 6.08 8.68 14.43
C LEU A 583 6.32 7.45 13.55
N ASN A 584 6.60 6.31 14.19
CA ASN A 584 6.61 5.03 13.50
C ASN A 584 5.17 4.58 13.20
N LEU A 585 4.95 4.05 12.00
CA LEU A 585 3.69 3.45 11.56
C LEU A 585 3.83 1.91 11.50
N ASP A 586 2.74 1.21 11.18
CA ASP A 586 2.80 -0.24 10.99
C ASP A 586 3.80 -0.60 9.88
N GLY A 587 4.53 -1.69 10.05
CA GLY A 587 5.71 -2.03 9.26
C GLY A 587 5.60 -3.37 8.52
N GLY A 588 6.76 -3.93 8.15
CA GLY A 588 6.84 -5.24 7.51
C GLY A 588 6.07 -5.30 6.20
N SER A 589 5.20 -6.31 6.05
CA SER A 589 4.39 -6.48 4.84
C SER A 589 3.32 -5.40 4.66
N SER A 590 2.95 -4.66 5.71
CA SER A 590 2.01 -3.54 5.64
C SER A 590 2.62 -2.32 4.96
N THR A 591 3.96 -2.17 5.00
CA THR A 591 4.69 -1.00 4.49
C THR A 591 4.38 -0.75 3.02
N THR A 592 3.62 0.31 2.78
CA THR A 592 3.13 0.71 1.44
C THR A 592 3.02 2.23 1.38
N LEU A 593 3.66 2.84 0.40
CA LEU A 593 3.50 4.24 0.01
C LEU A 593 2.95 4.30 -1.41
N LEU A 594 1.85 5.05 -1.58
CA LEU A 594 1.13 5.21 -2.82
C LEU A 594 1.19 6.64 -3.33
N LEU A 595 1.28 6.80 -4.65
CA LEU A 595 1.16 8.08 -5.34
C LEU A 595 0.58 7.85 -6.73
N GLY A 596 -0.48 8.57 -7.10
CA GLY A 596 -1.12 8.44 -8.42
C GLY A 596 -1.54 7.01 -8.76
N ASN A 597 -2.11 6.28 -7.79
CA ASN A 597 -2.48 4.86 -7.87
C ASN A 597 -1.31 3.86 -8.03
N GLN A 598 -0.06 4.26 -7.82
CA GLN A 598 1.11 3.38 -7.88
C GLN A 598 1.71 3.10 -6.52
N VAL A 599 2.22 1.88 -6.33
CA VAL A 599 3.07 1.52 -5.18
C VAL A 599 4.50 1.93 -5.48
N LEU A 600 5.04 2.88 -4.73
CA LEU A 600 6.36 3.45 -5.01
C LEU A 600 7.52 2.63 -4.43
N ASN A 601 7.26 1.86 -3.36
CA ASN A 601 8.34 1.35 -2.50
C ASN A 601 8.58 -0.16 -2.61
N ARG A 602 7.75 -0.90 -3.36
CA ARG A 602 7.81 -2.36 -3.48
C ARG A 602 6.94 -2.88 -4.63
N PRO A 603 7.17 -4.11 -5.13
CA PRO A 603 6.29 -4.71 -6.11
C PRO A 603 4.85 -4.86 -5.58
N PRO A 604 3.81 -4.49 -6.36
CA PRO A 604 2.41 -4.57 -5.93
C PRO A 604 1.98 -5.95 -5.43
N SER A 605 2.52 -7.03 -6.02
CA SER A 605 2.22 -8.42 -5.63
C SER A 605 2.65 -8.79 -4.20
N THR A 606 3.48 -7.96 -3.57
CA THR A 606 4.00 -8.19 -2.22
C THR A 606 3.28 -7.38 -1.14
N VAL A 607 2.32 -6.55 -1.53
CA VAL A 607 1.56 -5.67 -0.62
C VAL A 607 0.56 -6.49 0.19
N ALA A 608 0.64 -6.40 1.52
CA ALA A 608 -0.38 -7.01 2.38
C ALA A 608 -1.63 -6.13 2.47
N ARG A 609 -2.74 -6.74 2.89
CA ARG A 609 -3.93 -6.00 3.31
C ARG A 609 -3.64 -5.31 4.64
N VAL A 610 -4.08 -4.07 4.76
CA VAL A 610 -3.96 -3.23 5.96
C VAL A 610 -5.35 -2.83 6.43
N HIS A 611 -5.45 -2.40 7.69
CA HIS A 611 -6.69 -1.85 8.20
C HIS A 611 -6.89 -0.40 7.74
N ASN A 612 -5.88 0.46 7.87
CA ASN A 612 -6.01 1.89 7.62
C ASN A 612 -4.71 2.52 7.11
N GLY A 613 -4.83 3.72 6.59
CA GLY A 613 -3.74 4.58 6.15
C GLY A 613 -4.06 6.05 6.39
N ILE A 614 -3.09 6.91 6.04
CA ILE A 614 -3.28 8.35 5.94
C ILE A 614 -3.28 8.68 4.45
N GLY A 615 -4.43 9.16 3.95
CA GLY A 615 -4.61 9.60 2.58
C GLY A 615 -4.33 11.09 2.43
N VAL A 616 -3.78 11.46 1.28
CA VAL A 616 -3.64 12.84 0.81
C VAL A 616 -4.62 13.03 -0.34
N PHE A 617 -5.40 14.09 -0.26
CA PHE A 617 -6.39 14.46 -1.26
C PHE A 617 -5.92 15.73 -1.95
N LEU A 618 -6.03 15.76 -3.27
CA LEU A 618 -5.67 16.90 -4.08
C LEU A 618 -6.91 17.42 -4.78
N THR A 619 -7.18 18.71 -4.63
CA THR A 619 -8.10 19.46 -5.50
C THR A 619 -7.23 20.31 -6.42
N PRO A 620 -6.96 19.86 -7.67
CA PRO A 620 -6.06 20.57 -8.54
C PRO A 620 -6.49 22.03 -8.73
N GLY A 621 -5.61 22.96 -8.36
CA GLY A 621 -5.71 24.37 -8.74
C GLY A 621 -5.50 24.56 -10.24
N ASN A 622 -5.92 25.71 -10.77
CA ASN A 622 -5.73 26.09 -12.18
C ASN A 622 -4.26 26.13 -12.60
#